data_AF-A0A924YLZ2-F1
#
_entry.id   AF-A0A924YLZ2-F1
#
_cell.length_a   1.000
_cell.length_b   1.000
_cell.length_c   1.000
_cell.angle_alpha   90.00
_cell.angle_beta   90.00
_cell.angle_gamma   90.00
#
_symmetry.space_group_name_H-M   'P 1'
#
loop_
_entity.id
_entity.type
_entity.pdbx_description
1 polymer ?
#
loop_
_entity_poly.entity_id
_entity_poly.type
_entity_poly.pdbx_seq_one_letter_code
_entity_poly.pdbx_strand_id
1 'polypeptide(L)'
;MSQSLTNSSPEAALDVTRRHFLSRGAGLSVGAAALAQLLARTGLAGDFANDSPEVGLPHFAPRAKRAIFLTQSGGPSQLELYDEKPELMKWAGKELPDSVRRGQRLTTMTASQKQLVMPARAKFRRCGESGATVGEWLPHLAKVADELCFIKSMHTDQINHAPAMTQFLTGNQIPGKPSIGTWVSYGLGSENRNLPDYLVM
;
A
#
# COMPACT_ATOMS: atom_id res chain seq x y z
N MET A 1 -53.43 -16.42 -62.62
CA MET A 1 -52.96 -17.21 -61.47
C MET A 1 -51.51 -17.58 -61.70
N SER A 2 -50.57 -16.93 -61.00
CA SER A 2 -49.25 -17.50 -60.71
C SER A 2 -48.63 -16.64 -59.61
N GLN A 3 -48.82 -17.05 -58.36
CA GLN A 3 -48.11 -16.47 -57.22
C GLN A 3 -46.71 -17.09 -57.21
N SER A 4 -45.70 -16.25 -57.47
CA SER A 4 -44.30 -16.59 -57.22
C SER A 4 -44.09 -16.64 -55.71
N LEU A 5 -44.00 -17.84 -55.15
CA LEU A 5 -43.58 -18.06 -53.78
C LEU A 5 -42.08 -17.73 -53.69
N THR A 6 -41.75 -16.57 -53.14
CA THR A 6 -40.38 -16.19 -52.80
C THR A 6 -39.86 -17.13 -51.71
N ASN A 7 -39.05 -18.10 -52.12
CA ASN A 7 -38.37 -19.03 -51.23
C ASN A 7 -37.29 -18.24 -50.45
N SER A 8 -37.63 -17.74 -49.27
CA SER A 8 -36.64 -17.14 -48.37
C SER A 8 -35.68 -18.24 -47.92
N SER A 9 -34.38 -18.09 -48.22
CA SER A 9 -33.38 -19.08 -47.83
C SER A 9 -33.42 -19.29 -46.30
N PRO A 10 -33.26 -20.54 -45.82
CA PRO A 10 -33.26 -20.84 -44.38
C PRO A 10 -32.21 -20.03 -43.61
N GLU A 11 -31.12 -19.63 -44.26
CA GLU A 11 -30.12 -18.73 -43.71
C GLU A 11 -30.67 -17.34 -43.37
N ALA A 12 -31.51 -16.75 -44.23
CA ALA A 12 -32.12 -15.44 -43.97
C ALA A 12 -33.08 -15.49 -42.77
N ALA A 13 -33.84 -16.59 -42.63
CA ALA A 13 -34.72 -16.81 -41.49
C ALA A 13 -33.93 -17.02 -40.18
N LEU A 14 -32.80 -17.73 -40.24
CA LEU A 14 -31.88 -17.90 -39.11
C LEU A 14 -31.22 -16.58 -38.68
N ASP A 15 -30.92 -15.70 -39.63
CA ASP A 15 -30.30 -14.40 -39.35
C ASP A 15 -31.27 -13.42 -38.67
N VAL A 16 -32.54 -13.42 -39.10
CA VAL A 16 -33.62 -12.64 -38.47
C VAL A 16 -33.93 -13.19 -37.07
N THR A 17 -33.99 -14.50 -36.90
CA THR A 17 -34.26 -15.11 -35.58
C THR A 17 -33.10 -14.95 -34.60
N ARG A 18 -31.83 -15.00 -35.04
CA ARG A 18 -30.66 -14.65 -34.22
C ARG A 18 -30.67 -13.18 -33.80
N ARG A 19 -30.91 -12.25 -34.72
CA ARG A 19 -31.02 -10.83 -34.37
C ARG A 19 -32.20 -10.57 -33.45
N HIS A 20 -33.35 -11.20 -33.66
CA HIS A 20 -34.51 -11.03 -32.78
C HIS A 20 -34.26 -11.62 -31.38
N PHE A 21 -33.67 -12.82 -31.31
CA PHE A 21 -33.25 -13.44 -30.06
C PHE A 21 -32.25 -12.56 -29.32
N LEU A 22 -31.18 -12.10 -29.95
CA LEU A 22 -30.17 -11.26 -29.29
C LEU A 22 -30.66 -9.84 -28.99
N SER A 23 -31.43 -9.19 -29.86
CA SER A 23 -31.85 -7.80 -29.67
C SER A 23 -33.07 -7.63 -28.76
N ARG A 24 -33.99 -8.61 -28.74
CA ARG A 24 -35.27 -8.48 -28.03
C ARG A 24 -35.50 -9.50 -26.91
N GLY A 25 -34.85 -10.66 -26.93
CA GLY A 25 -35.06 -11.72 -25.93
C GLY A 25 -33.89 -11.91 -24.96
N ALA A 26 -32.74 -12.32 -25.49
CA ALA A 26 -31.54 -12.73 -24.76
C ALA A 26 -30.59 -11.57 -24.43
N GLY A 27 -30.39 -10.58 -25.31
CA GLY A 27 -29.41 -9.51 -25.03
C GLY A 27 -29.84 -8.57 -23.91
N LEU A 28 -31.14 -8.26 -23.81
CA LEU A 28 -31.69 -7.49 -22.69
C LEU A 28 -31.64 -8.27 -21.38
N SER A 29 -31.93 -9.58 -21.39
CA SER A 29 -31.94 -10.42 -20.19
C SER A 29 -30.54 -10.77 -19.70
N VAL A 30 -29.60 -11.11 -20.60
CA VAL A 30 -28.20 -11.34 -20.26
C VAL A 30 -27.52 -10.02 -19.85
N GLY A 31 -27.84 -8.91 -20.54
CA GLY A 31 -27.36 -7.58 -20.17
C GLY A 31 -27.89 -7.14 -18.79
N ALA A 32 -29.17 -7.37 -18.50
CA ALA A 32 -29.75 -7.10 -17.19
C ALA A 32 -29.19 -8.00 -16.09
N ALA A 33 -28.94 -9.28 -16.36
CA ALA A 33 -28.29 -10.18 -15.42
C ALA A 33 -26.84 -9.76 -15.14
N ALA A 34 -26.09 -9.33 -16.17
CA ALA A 34 -24.75 -8.78 -16.02
C ALA A 34 -24.76 -7.47 -15.22
N LEU A 35 -25.71 -6.57 -15.50
CA LEU A 35 -25.87 -5.31 -14.77
C LEU A 35 -26.27 -5.55 -13.30
N ALA A 36 -27.22 -6.44 -13.05
CA ALA A 36 -27.63 -6.83 -11.70
C ALA A 36 -26.43 -7.39 -10.92
N GLN A 37 -25.58 -8.19 -11.56
CA GLN A 37 -24.39 -8.73 -10.93
C GLN A 37 -23.30 -7.68 -10.69
N LEU A 38 -23.20 -6.65 -11.55
CA LEU A 38 -22.31 -5.50 -11.32
C LEU A 38 -22.83 -4.59 -10.19
N LEU A 39 -24.14 -4.34 -10.13
CA LEU A 39 -24.76 -3.56 -9.06
C LEU A 39 -24.69 -4.28 -7.71
N ALA A 40 -24.86 -5.61 -7.69
CA ALA A 40 -24.65 -6.43 -6.50
C ALA A 40 -23.21 -6.39 -6.01
N ARG A 41 -22.22 -6.38 -6.93
CA ARG A 41 -20.80 -6.29 -6.57
C ARG A 41 -20.37 -4.92 -6.05
N THR A 42 -21.04 -3.85 -6.46
CA THR A 42 -20.72 -2.46 -6.06
C THR A 42 -21.48 -2.00 -4.81
N GLY A 43 -22.32 -2.87 -4.23
CA GLY A 43 -23.17 -2.52 -3.08
C GLY A 43 -24.29 -1.53 -3.41
N LEU A 44 -24.55 -1.27 -4.70
CA LEU A 44 -25.60 -0.37 -5.17
C LEU A 44 -26.94 -1.09 -5.39
N ALA A 45 -26.93 -2.43 -5.49
CA ALA A 45 -28.14 -3.23 -5.40
C ALA A 45 -28.49 -3.39 -3.91
N GLY A 46 -29.52 -2.70 -3.43
CA GLY A 46 -30.02 -2.93 -2.08
C GLY A 46 -30.31 -4.41 -1.84
N ASP A 47 -29.81 -4.94 -0.73
CA ASP A 47 -30.12 -6.18 0.03
C ASP A 47 -30.58 -7.49 -0.65
N PHE A 48 -30.58 -7.62 -1.98
CA PHE A 48 -31.20 -8.76 -2.66
C PHE A 48 -30.26 -9.93 -3.03
N ALA A 49 -29.01 -9.97 -2.54
CA ALA A 49 -28.10 -11.07 -2.88
C ALA A 49 -27.02 -11.34 -1.81
N ASN A 50 -27.42 -11.83 -0.64
CA ASN A 50 -26.49 -12.18 0.45
C ASN A 50 -26.25 -13.70 0.54
N ASP A 51 -25.52 -14.26 -0.43
CA ASP A 51 -24.97 -15.64 -0.28
C ASP A 51 -23.64 -15.85 -1.03
N SER A 52 -22.94 -14.76 -1.36
CA SER A 52 -21.51 -14.86 -1.69
C SER A 52 -20.75 -15.06 -0.37
N PRO A 53 -19.70 -15.90 -0.30
CA PRO A 53 -18.80 -15.85 0.85
C PRO A 53 -18.25 -14.43 0.89
N GLU A 54 -18.81 -13.66 1.82
CA GLU A 54 -18.40 -12.32 2.19
C GLU A 54 -16.90 -12.41 2.49
N VAL A 55 -16.06 -12.04 1.52
CA VAL A 55 -14.83 -11.34 1.90
C VAL A 55 -15.37 -10.03 2.44
N GLY A 56 -15.72 -10.09 3.72
CA GLY A 56 -16.69 -9.21 4.33
C GLY A 56 -16.32 -7.77 4.09
N LEU A 57 -17.36 -6.98 3.80
CA LEU A 57 -17.29 -5.55 4.07
C LEU A 57 -16.60 -5.38 5.42
N PRO A 58 -15.60 -4.48 5.53
CA PRO A 58 -14.89 -4.31 6.78
C PRO A 58 -15.92 -4.11 7.90
N HIS A 59 -15.69 -4.77 9.05
CA HIS A 59 -16.61 -4.75 10.20
C HIS A 59 -17.00 -3.33 10.63
N PHE A 60 -16.19 -2.35 10.24
CA PHE A 60 -16.44 -0.93 10.38
C PHE A 60 -16.29 -0.24 9.03
N ALA A 61 -17.14 0.76 8.78
CA ALA A 61 -16.97 1.62 7.61
C ALA A 61 -15.58 2.30 7.64
N PRO A 62 -14.78 2.21 6.56
CA PRO A 62 -13.45 2.77 6.54
C PRO A 62 -13.51 4.30 6.64
N ARG A 63 -12.70 4.87 7.54
CA ARG A 63 -12.59 6.34 7.70
C ARG A 63 -11.66 6.98 6.68
N ALA A 64 -10.68 6.22 6.20
CA ALA A 64 -9.74 6.64 5.16
C ALA A 64 -10.13 6.00 3.82
N LYS A 65 -9.90 6.69 2.71
CA LYS A 65 -10.13 6.15 1.36
C LYS A 65 -8.90 5.45 0.79
N ARG A 66 -7.71 5.91 1.15
CA ARG A 66 -6.42 5.47 0.60
C ARG A 66 -5.34 5.58 1.66
N ALA A 67 -4.41 4.64 1.65
CA ALA A 67 -3.18 4.70 2.43
C ALA A 67 -1.99 4.57 1.49
N ILE A 68 -1.09 5.55 1.50
CA ILE A 68 0.14 5.52 0.70
C ILE A 68 1.29 5.27 1.65
N PHE A 69 2.03 4.18 1.42
CA PHE A 69 3.20 3.82 2.19
C PHE A 69 4.45 3.97 1.34
N LEU A 70 5.39 4.80 1.80
CA LEU A 70 6.68 5.03 1.14
C LEU A 70 7.80 4.49 2.03
N THR A 71 8.52 3.50 1.55
CA THR A 71 9.76 3.01 2.18
C THR A 71 10.97 3.56 1.44
N GLN A 72 11.83 4.28 2.13
CA GLN A 72 13.01 4.93 1.54
C GLN A 72 14.25 4.05 1.73
N SER A 73 14.24 2.83 1.18
CA SER A 73 15.41 1.95 1.19
C SER A 73 16.55 2.60 0.39
N GLY A 74 17.70 2.82 1.03
CA GLY A 74 18.82 3.56 0.42
C GLY A 74 18.64 5.08 0.39
N GLY A 75 17.57 5.61 1.00
CA GLY A 75 17.37 7.04 1.17
C GLY A 75 18.24 7.65 2.28
N PRO A 76 18.13 8.97 2.52
CA PRO A 76 18.79 9.64 3.63
C PRO A 76 18.41 9.02 4.98
N SER A 77 19.33 9.01 5.95
CA SER A 77 19.01 8.46 7.27
C SER A 77 18.12 9.42 8.07
N GLN A 78 17.44 8.87 9.08
CA GLN A 78 16.63 9.66 10.01
C GLN A 78 17.43 10.76 10.70
N LEU A 79 18.73 10.57 10.90
CA LEU A 79 19.63 11.54 11.52
C LEU A 79 19.80 12.79 10.64
N GLU A 80 19.64 12.68 9.32
CA GLU A 80 19.68 13.80 8.38
C GLU A 80 18.31 14.45 8.17
N LEU A 81 17.22 13.69 8.35
CA LEU A 81 15.87 14.14 8.01
C LEU A 81 15.13 14.78 9.17
N TYR A 82 15.06 14.11 10.33
CA TYR A 82 14.14 14.50 11.41
C TYR A 82 14.72 14.39 12.83
N ASP A 83 15.83 13.69 13.02
CA ASP A 83 16.37 13.36 14.34
C ASP A 83 17.73 14.04 14.60
N GLU A 84 17.66 15.34 14.88
CA GLU A 84 18.84 16.13 15.25
C GLU A 84 19.44 15.62 16.57
N LYS A 85 20.70 15.19 16.52
CA LYS A 85 21.50 14.77 17.69
C LYS A 85 22.76 15.62 17.79
N PRO A 86 22.70 16.82 18.38
CA PRO A 86 23.80 17.79 18.34
C PRO A 86 25.07 17.26 19.05
N GLU A 87 24.89 16.44 20.07
CA GLU A 87 25.98 15.83 20.84
C GLU A 87 26.83 14.86 20.00
N LEU A 88 26.31 14.31 18.90
CA LEU A 88 27.09 13.41 18.03
C LEU A 88 28.30 14.10 17.40
N MET A 89 28.25 15.43 17.23
CA MET A 89 29.39 16.20 16.69
C MET A 89 30.64 16.04 17.55
N LYS A 90 30.50 15.90 18.87
CA LYS A 90 31.63 15.68 19.80
C LYS A 90 32.32 14.33 19.62
N TRP A 91 31.62 13.39 18.97
CA TRP A 91 32.07 12.03 18.71
C TRP A 91 32.47 11.80 17.26
N ALA A 92 32.35 12.81 16.38
CA ALA A 92 32.62 12.69 14.96
C ALA A 92 34.01 12.07 14.70
N GLY A 93 34.03 10.97 13.93
CA GLY A 93 35.27 10.28 13.57
C GLY A 93 35.93 9.48 14.70
N LYS A 94 35.38 9.47 15.93
CA LYS A 94 35.84 8.59 17.00
C LYS A 94 35.24 7.19 16.82
N GLU A 95 35.96 6.18 17.27
CA GLU A 95 35.43 4.81 17.31
C GLU A 95 34.23 4.73 18.28
N LEU A 96 33.24 3.94 17.89
CA LEU A 96 32.02 3.74 18.66
C LEU A 96 32.36 3.16 20.04
N PRO A 97 31.99 3.83 21.14
CA PRO A 97 32.30 3.34 22.47
C PRO A 97 31.68 1.98 22.78
N ASP A 98 32.41 1.14 23.52
CA ASP A 98 31.91 -0.17 23.94
C ASP A 98 30.63 -0.10 24.79
N SER A 99 30.47 1.00 25.54
CA SER A 99 29.26 1.27 26.33
C SER A 99 27.99 1.44 25.48
N VAL A 100 28.14 1.83 24.21
CA VAL A 100 27.06 1.92 23.22
C VAL A 100 26.93 0.60 22.47
N ARG A 101 28.06 0.00 22.05
CA ARG A 101 28.06 -1.26 21.30
C ARG A 101 27.43 -2.40 22.10
N ARG A 102 27.69 -2.51 23.41
CA ARG A 102 27.10 -3.51 24.32
C ARG A 102 27.07 -4.95 23.77
N GLY A 103 28.08 -5.34 22.99
CA GLY A 103 28.14 -6.66 22.36
C GLY A 103 27.14 -6.92 21.23
N GLN A 104 26.50 -5.88 20.67
CA GLN A 104 25.62 -6.00 19.51
C GLN A 104 26.30 -6.75 18.36
N ARG A 105 25.55 -7.65 17.73
CA ARG A 105 26.05 -8.44 16.60
C ARG A 105 26.35 -7.53 15.41
N LEU A 106 27.54 -7.66 14.84
CA LEU A 106 27.90 -6.96 13.61
C LEU A 106 27.53 -7.79 12.39
N THR A 107 27.34 -7.11 11.26
CA THR A 107 27.23 -7.79 9.97
C THR A 107 28.59 -8.38 9.58
N THR A 108 28.61 -9.45 8.82
CA THR A 108 29.85 -10.02 8.27
C THR A 108 30.62 -9.02 7.41
N MET A 109 29.92 -8.07 6.78
CA MET A 109 30.49 -7.03 5.92
C MET A 109 31.21 -5.92 6.70
N THR A 110 30.84 -5.69 7.96
CA THR A 110 31.35 -4.58 8.78
C THR A 110 32.16 -5.03 9.99
N ALA A 111 32.18 -6.34 10.30
CA ALA A 111 32.85 -6.89 11.49
C ALA A 111 34.34 -6.55 11.57
N SER A 112 35.03 -6.48 10.43
CA SER A 112 36.47 -6.15 10.35
C SER A 112 36.73 -4.65 10.11
N GLN A 113 35.69 -3.82 10.05
CA GLN A 113 35.80 -2.39 9.77
C GLN A 113 35.68 -1.56 11.04
N LYS A 114 36.43 -0.44 11.09
CA LYS A 114 36.27 0.55 12.15
C LYS A 114 34.87 1.14 12.11
N GLN A 115 34.20 1.13 13.26
CA GLN A 115 32.88 1.72 13.42
C GLN A 115 33.04 3.15 13.93
N LEU A 116 33.16 4.10 13.01
CA LEU A 116 33.32 5.51 13.38
C LEU A 116 31.95 6.15 13.57
N VAL A 117 31.82 7.00 14.59
CA VAL A 117 30.59 7.78 14.80
C VAL A 117 30.50 8.87 13.74
N MET A 118 29.41 8.86 12.99
CA MET A 118 29.11 9.81 11.93
C MET A 118 27.92 10.68 12.35
N PRO A 119 28.12 11.98 12.65
CA PRO A 119 27.01 12.88 12.94
C PRO A 119 26.22 13.19 11.66
N ALA A 120 25.02 13.74 11.85
CA ALA A 120 24.20 14.24 10.76
C ALA A 120 24.99 15.25 9.91
N ARG A 121 24.85 15.15 8.59
CA ARG A 121 25.46 16.10 7.63
C ARG A 121 24.54 17.28 7.28
N ALA A 122 23.29 17.21 7.69
CA ALA A 122 22.29 18.24 7.44
C ALA A 122 22.26 19.26 8.58
N LYS A 123 21.90 20.50 8.25
CA LYS A 123 21.46 21.50 9.22
C LYS A 123 19.99 21.31 9.54
N PHE A 124 19.60 21.69 10.75
CA PHE A 124 18.24 21.53 11.25
C PHE A 124 17.60 22.88 11.59
N ARG A 125 16.27 22.90 11.51
CA ARG A 125 15.44 24.01 11.98
C ARG A 125 14.20 23.48 12.68
N ARG A 126 13.71 24.28 13.62
CA ARG A 126 12.40 24.08 14.26
C ARG A 126 11.33 24.66 13.33
N CYS A 127 10.31 23.89 13.03
CA CYS A 127 9.27 24.22 12.07
C CYS A 127 7.90 24.12 12.74
N GLY A 128 6.98 25.01 12.32
CA GLY A 128 5.60 25.00 12.79
C GLY A 128 5.43 25.39 14.26
N GLU A 129 4.20 25.34 14.72
CA GLU A 129 3.81 25.53 16.12
C GLU A 129 4.22 24.33 16.98
N SER A 130 4.27 23.14 16.39
CA SER A 130 4.73 21.91 17.05
C SER A 130 6.22 21.96 17.45
N GLY A 131 7.00 22.87 16.85
CA GLY A 131 8.45 22.94 17.05
C GLY A 131 9.17 21.70 16.51
N ALA A 132 8.59 21.00 15.53
CA ALA A 132 9.17 19.83 14.92
C ALA A 132 10.54 20.15 14.30
N THR A 133 11.52 19.28 14.55
CA THR A 133 12.86 19.42 13.95
C THR A 133 12.88 18.78 12.56
N VAL A 134 13.20 19.58 11.54
CA VAL A 134 13.28 19.12 10.15
C VAL A 134 14.62 19.54 9.53
N GLY A 135 15.27 18.61 8.84
CA GLY A 135 16.54 18.82 8.14
C GLY A 135 16.38 19.69 6.89
N GLU A 136 17.46 20.37 6.51
CA GLU A 136 17.46 21.34 5.41
C GLU A 136 17.13 20.72 4.03
N TRP A 137 17.30 19.40 3.88
CA TRP A 137 17.00 18.66 2.64
C TRP A 137 15.50 18.47 2.38
N LEU A 138 14.65 18.85 3.33
CA LEU A 138 13.19 18.73 3.24
C LEU A 138 12.49 20.11 3.25
N PRO A 139 12.81 21.03 2.31
CA PRO A 139 12.29 22.40 2.33
C PRO A 139 10.77 22.47 2.19
N HIS A 140 10.17 21.55 1.44
CA HIS A 140 8.72 21.52 1.23
C HIS A 140 7.96 20.86 2.39
N LEU A 141 8.47 19.75 2.92
CA LEU A 141 7.86 19.09 4.08
C LEU A 141 7.89 19.98 5.33
N ALA A 142 8.95 20.76 5.51
CA ALA A 142 9.05 21.71 6.62
C ALA A 142 7.91 22.75 6.66
N LYS A 143 7.29 23.08 5.51
CA LYS A 143 6.18 24.04 5.45
C LYS A 143 4.87 23.50 6.00
N VAL A 144 4.74 22.17 6.08
CA VAL A 144 3.52 21.47 6.54
C VAL A 144 3.83 20.64 7.79
N ALA A 145 4.85 21.02 8.57
CA ALA A 145 5.33 20.23 9.70
C ALA A 145 4.24 19.94 10.75
N ASP A 146 3.30 20.86 10.95
CA ASP A 146 2.18 20.70 11.90
C ASP A 146 1.07 19.78 11.38
N GLU A 147 1.06 19.45 10.09
CA GLU A 147 0.17 18.44 9.50
C GLU A 147 0.77 17.03 9.55
N LEU A 148 2.04 16.91 9.99
CA LEU A 148 2.76 15.65 10.05
C LEU A 148 2.78 15.09 11.47
N CYS A 149 2.61 13.78 11.58
CA CYS A 149 2.86 13.05 12.83
C CYS A 149 4.23 12.37 12.76
N PHE A 150 5.13 12.72 13.69
CA PHE A 150 6.45 12.12 13.79
C PHE A 150 6.46 11.02 14.85
N ILE A 151 6.70 9.77 14.44
CA ILE A 151 6.86 8.65 15.35
C ILE A 151 8.35 8.36 15.52
N LYS A 152 8.93 8.81 16.65
CA LYS A 152 10.36 8.62 16.97
C LYS A 152 10.63 7.54 18.02
N SER A 153 9.59 6.86 18.48
CA SER A 153 9.66 5.82 19.52
C SER A 153 9.97 4.41 18.97
N MET A 154 10.07 4.25 17.65
CA MET A 154 10.33 2.96 17.03
C MET A 154 11.79 2.54 17.22
N HIS A 155 11.99 1.26 17.54
CA HIS A 155 13.30 0.63 17.62
C HIS A 155 13.23 -0.78 17.05
N THR A 156 14.38 -1.32 16.66
CA THR A 156 14.52 -2.70 16.18
C THR A 156 15.85 -3.27 16.66
N ASP A 157 15.86 -4.58 16.92
CA ASP A 157 17.06 -5.34 17.25
C ASP A 157 17.72 -5.96 16.00
N GLN A 158 17.15 -5.71 14.81
CA GLN A 158 17.66 -6.26 13.56
C GLN A 158 18.84 -5.43 13.04
N ILE A 159 19.94 -6.14 12.80
CA ILE A 159 21.21 -5.54 12.37
C ILE A 159 21.28 -5.27 10.86
N ASN A 160 20.35 -5.82 10.09
CA ASN A 160 20.30 -5.74 8.63
C ASN A 160 18.98 -5.12 8.19
N HIS A 161 19.02 -4.33 7.11
CA HIS A 161 17.83 -3.65 6.58
C HIS A 161 16.72 -4.64 6.16
N ALA A 162 17.05 -5.75 5.48
CA ALA A 162 16.05 -6.72 5.01
C ALA A 162 15.19 -7.32 6.16
N PRO A 163 15.76 -7.95 7.21
CA PRO A 163 14.96 -8.43 8.34
C PRO A 163 14.34 -7.31 9.16
N ALA A 164 14.96 -6.12 9.26
CA ALA A 164 14.35 -4.96 9.91
C ALA A 164 13.08 -4.49 9.19
N MET A 165 13.10 -4.47 7.85
CA MET A 165 11.94 -4.14 7.02
C MET A 165 10.84 -5.20 7.16
N THR A 166 11.18 -6.48 7.15
CA THR A 166 10.21 -7.56 7.42
C THR A 166 9.58 -7.40 8.79
N GLN A 167 10.37 -7.08 9.82
CA GLN A 167 9.87 -6.84 11.17
C GLN A 167 8.97 -5.61 11.24
N PHE A 168 9.35 -4.50 10.60
CA PHE A 168 8.53 -3.30 10.53
C PHE A 168 7.18 -3.59 9.87
N LEU A 169 7.19 -4.30 8.74
CA LEU A 169 5.99 -4.56 7.95
C LEU A 169 5.11 -5.64 8.57
N THR A 170 5.65 -6.61 9.29
CA THR A 170 4.90 -7.82 9.70
C THR A 170 4.93 -8.10 11.20
N GLY A 171 5.67 -7.33 11.98
CA GLY A 171 5.94 -7.58 13.40
C GLY A 171 6.93 -8.72 13.66
N ASN A 172 7.47 -9.37 12.62
CA ASN A 172 8.40 -10.50 12.76
C ASN A 172 9.58 -10.39 11.78
N GLN A 173 10.78 -10.78 12.20
CA GLN A 173 11.96 -10.81 11.34
C GLN A 173 11.91 -11.93 10.29
N ILE A 174 11.16 -13.01 10.55
CA ILE A 174 11.01 -14.15 9.65
C ILE A 174 9.81 -13.91 8.74
N PRO A 175 9.97 -14.00 7.41
CA PRO A 175 8.86 -13.85 6.46
C PRO A 175 7.71 -14.85 6.69
N GLY A 176 6.53 -14.53 6.16
CA GLY A 176 5.34 -15.40 6.20
C GLY A 176 4.25 -14.96 7.19
N LYS A 177 4.43 -13.80 7.84
CA LYS A 177 3.37 -13.16 8.63
C LYS A 177 2.63 -12.11 7.80
N PRO A 178 1.34 -11.85 8.07
CA PRO A 178 0.59 -10.77 7.41
C PRO A 178 1.30 -9.43 7.57
N SER A 179 1.35 -8.65 6.50
CA SER A 179 1.99 -7.33 6.51
C SER A 179 1.00 -6.22 6.85
N ILE A 180 1.50 -5.02 7.17
CA ILE A 180 0.70 -3.80 7.25
C ILE A 180 -0.14 -3.62 5.97
N GLY A 181 0.41 -3.94 4.78
CA GLY A 181 -0.34 -3.89 3.53
C GLY A 181 -1.55 -4.83 3.51
N THR A 182 -1.42 -6.02 4.10
CA THR A 182 -2.54 -6.96 4.27
C THR A 182 -3.60 -6.41 5.22
N TRP A 183 -3.20 -5.78 6.33
CA TRP A 183 -4.12 -5.13 7.26
C TRP A 183 -4.84 -3.92 6.66
N VAL A 184 -4.14 -3.12 5.86
CA VAL A 184 -4.71 -2.01 5.11
C VAL A 184 -5.74 -2.52 4.10
N SER A 185 -5.41 -3.58 3.36
CA SER A 185 -6.34 -4.20 2.40
C SER A 185 -7.57 -4.77 3.10
N TYR A 186 -7.38 -5.43 4.24
CA TYR A 186 -8.48 -5.93 5.08
C TYR A 186 -9.38 -4.79 5.59
N GLY A 187 -8.79 -3.69 6.08
CA GLY A 187 -9.53 -2.58 6.68
C GLY A 187 -10.22 -1.65 5.68
N LEU A 188 -9.64 -1.47 4.49
CA LEU A 188 -10.23 -0.66 3.42
C LEU A 188 -11.20 -1.46 2.53
N GLY A 189 -11.07 -2.78 2.52
CA GLY A 189 -11.74 -3.64 1.56
C GLY A 189 -11.08 -3.60 0.18
N SER A 190 -11.63 -4.40 -0.73
CA SER A 190 -11.16 -4.53 -2.11
C SER A 190 -12.24 -4.04 -3.08
N GLU A 191 -11.88 -3.13 -3.99
CA GLU A 191 -12.73 -2.81 -5.14
C GLU A 191 -12.54 -3.82 -6.30
N ASN A 192 -11.49 -4.66 -6.26
CA ASN A 192 -11.14 -5.58 -7.32
C ASN A 192 -10.71 -6.96 -6.80
N ARG A 193 -11.56 -7.97 -7.02
CA ARG A 193 -11.27 -9.36 -6.63
C ARG A 193 -10.19 -10.08 -7.45
N ASN A 194 -9.79 -9.52 -8.59
CA ASN A 194 -8.95 -10.20 -9.57
C ASN A 194 -7.49 -9.76 -9.55
N LEU A 195 -7.16 -8.68 -8.82
CA LEU A 195 -5.78 -8.22 -8.63
C LEU A 195 -5.50 -8.07 -7.13
N PRO A 196 -4.24 -8.21 -6.69
CA PRO A 196 -3.88 -7.90 -5.32
C PRO A 196 -4.22 -6.45 -4.99
N ASP A 197 -4.91 -6.22 -3.87
CA ASP A 197 -5.16 -4.87 -3.31
C ASP A 197 -3.87 -4.14 -2.90
N TYR A 198 -2.78 -4.91 -2.79
CA TYR A 198 -1.47 -4.47 -2.41
C TYR A 198 -0.43 -4.92 -3.44
N LEU A 199 0.24 -3.94 -4.05
CA LEU A 199 1.35 -4.16 -4.97
C LEU A 199 2.64 -3.66 -4.31
N VAL A 200 3.65 -4.53 -4.26
CA VAL A 200 5.02 -4.16 -3.86
C VAL A 200 5.78 -3.79 -5.12
N MET A 201 6.31 -2.57 -5.19
CA MET A 201 7.22 -2.11 -6.24
C MET A 201 8.60 -1.82 -5.66
#